data_AF-A0A2H3EJ09-F1
#
_entry.id   AF-A0A2H3EJ09-F1
#
_cell.length_a   1.000
_cell.length_b   1.000
_cell.length_c   1.000
_cell.angle_alpha   90.00
_cell.angle_beta   90.00
_cell.angle_gamma   90.00
#
_symmetry.space_group_name_H-M   'P 1'
#
loop_
_entity.id
_entity.type
_entity.pdbx_description
1 polymer ?
#
loop_
_entity_poly.entity_id
_entity_poly.type
_entity_poly.pdbx_seq_one_letter_code
_entity_poly.pdbx_strand_id
1 'polypeptide(L)'
;MLPHLGEYIVLKLDPVASLKYLDDPAVTKACEALESKSYVACVINLLSFPLPGVEYINIAVTLVSQGLPISNPDRFIIPDMSVPILSNVSHPLSRLPMKPSNPLPWSDCYHPTQAITRCRIKNDTNIGDSWPEPKHKLNVPDRLRLSQQYFNEDVNRRDILQQEK
;
A
#
# COMPACT_ATOMS: atom_id res chain seq x y z
N MET A 1 1.95 14.96 -6.11
CA MET A 1 2.84 15.27 -4.99
C MET A 1 3.41 13.96 -4.54
N LEU A 2 4.72 13.89 -4.32
CA LEU A 2 5.32 12.63 -3.90
C LEU A 2 4.98 12.30 -2.45
N PRO A 3 4.57 11.06 -2.17
CA PRO A 3 4.20 10.68 -0.83
C PRO A 3 5.43 10.35 0.02
N HIS A 4 5.33 10.60 1.30
CA HIS A 4 6.34 10.25 2.29
C HIS A 4 6.24 8.77 2.66
N LEU A 5 7.35 8.19 3.12
CA LEU A 5 7.32 6.85 3.69
C LEU A 5 6.48 6.83 4.97
N GLY A 6 5.54 5.89 5.04
CA GLY A 6 4.57 5.77 6.12
C GLY A 6 3.32 6.66 5.96
N GLU A 7 3.23 7.45 4.89
CA GLU A 7 2.04 8.27 4.61
C GLU A 7 0.87 7.40 4.14
N TYR A 8 -0.32 7.72 4.63
CA TYR A 8 -1.57 7.17 4.11
C TYR A 8 -2.10 8.05 2.99
N ILE A 9 -2.24 7.46 1.81
CA ILE A 9 -2.69 8.12 0.59
C ILE A 9 -3.96 7.45 0.05
N VAL A 10 -4.70 8.21 -0.73
CA VAL A 10 -5.78 7.68 -1.56
C VAL A 10 -5.25 7.48 -2.98
N LEU A 11 -5.36 6.25 -3.48
CA LEU A 11 -4.96 5.85 -4.82
C LEU A 11 -6.21 5.62 -5.66
N LYS A 12 -6.19 6.14 -6.88
CA LYS A 12 -7.17 5.81 -7.91
C LYS A 12 -6.40 5.30 -9.13
N LEU A 13 -6.81 4.15 -9.65
CA LEU A 13 -6.21 3.61 -10.86
C LEU A 13 -6.61 4.49 -12.05
N ASP A 14 -5.63 4.82 -12.88
CA ASP A 14 -5.85 5.44 -14.19
C ASP A 14 -5.50 4.40 -15.27
N PRO A 15 -6.49 3.64 -15.77
CA PRO A 15 -6.24 2.57 -16.73
C PRO A 15 -5.78 3.13 -18.08
N VAL A 16 -6.26 4.32 -18.46
CA VAL A 16 -5.89 4.98 -19.72
C VAL A 16 -4.42 5.39 -19.67
N ALA A 17 -3.98 6.09 -18.64
CA ALA A 17 -2.57 6.45 -18.48
C ALA A 17 -1.67 5.22 -18.34
N SER A 18 -2.14 4.17 -17.67
CA SER A 18 -1.37 2.95 -17.45
C SER A 18 -1.07 2.18 -18.74
N LEU A 19 -2.03 2.15 -19.68
CA LEU A 19 -1.98 1.38 -20.92
C LEU A 19 -1.76 2.23 -22.17
N LYS A 20 -1.58 3.55 -22.02
CA LYS A 20 -1.31 4.49 -23.12
C LYS A 20 -0.16 4.04 -24.03
N TYR A 21 0.86 3.39 -23.46
CA TYR A 21 2.04 2.95 -24.22
C TYR A 21 1.74 1.85 -25.25
N LEU A 22 0.61 1.15 -25.13
CA LEU A 22 0.21 0.10 -26.08
C LEU A 22 -0.28 0.67 -27.41
N ASP A 23 -0.67 1.96 -27.44
CA ASP A 23 -1.15 2.68 -28.63
C ASP A 23 -2.25 1.93 -29.41
N ASP A 24 -3.14 1.25 -28.68
CA ASP A 24 -4.24 0.48 -29.23
C ASP A 24 -5.59 1.17 -28.94
N PRO A 25 -6.34 1.59 -29.98
CA PRO A 25 -7.66 2.21 -29.83
C PRO A 25 -8.68 1.31 -29.12
N ALA A 26 -8.63 -0.01 -29.33
CA ALA A 26 -9.55 -0.95 -28.69
C ALA A 26 -9.28 -1.06 -27.18
N VAL A 27 -8.00 -1.10 -26.80
CA VAL A 27 -7.58 -1.08 -25.39
C VAL A 27 -7.98 0.24 -24.73
N THR A 28 -7.77 1.36 -25.42
CA THR A 28 -8.13 2.70 -24.89
C THR A 28 -9.63 2.79 -24.61
N LYS A 29 -10.47 2.35 -25.54
CA LYS A 29 -11.92 2.31 -25.36
C LYS A 29 -12.36 1.40 -24.21
N ALA A 30 -11.70 0.26 -24.05
CA ALA A 30 -11.95 -0.64 -22.92
C ALA A 30 -11.56 0.02 -21.58
N CYS A 31 -10.42 0.72 -21.53
CA CYS A 31 -9.97 1.46 -20.35
C CYS A 31 -10.93 2.56 -19.93
N GLU A 32 -11.46 3.31 -20.90
CA GLU A 32 -12.46 4.37 -20.65
C GLU A 32 -13.76 3.82 -20.06
N ALA A 33 -14.12 2.58 -20.40
CA ALA A 33 -15.30 1.91 -19.85
C ALA A 33 -15.09 1.34 -18.43
N LEU A 34 -13.84 1.28 -17.93
CA LEU A 34 -13.54 0.73 -16.60
C LEU A 34 -13.85 1.75 -15.49
N GLU A 35 -14.74 1.37 -14.59
CA GLU A 35 -15.00 2.16 -13.39
C GLU A 35 -13.87 1.97 -12.36
N SER A 36 -13.06 3.02 -12.20
CA SER A 36 -11.92 2.99 -11.29
C SER A 36 -12.32 3.42 -9.88
N LYS A 37 -12.09 2.52 -8.92
CA LYS A 37 -12.34 2.76 -7.49
C LYS A 37 -11.17 3.48 -6.81
N SER A 38 -11.49 4.15 -5.71
CA SER A 38 -10.51 4.74 -4.81
C SER A 38 -10.14 3.74 -3.72
N TYR A 39 -8.84 3.63 -3.44
CA TYR A 39 -8.27 2.76 -2.42
C TYR A 39 -7.45 3.58 -1.45
N VAL A 40 -7.42 3.17 -0.18
CA VAL A 40 -6.53 3.76 0.82
C VAL A 40 -5.30 2.86 0.93
N ALA A 41 -4.12 3.45 0.96
CA ALA A 41 -2.88 2.71 1.04
C ALA A 41 -1.85 3.45 1.91
N CYS A 42 -0.98 2.70 2.56
CA CYS A 42 0.18 3.24 3.27
C CYS A 42 1.44 3.03 2.43
N VAL A 43 2.23 4.09 2.24
CA VAL A 43 3.48 4.01 1.49
C VAL A 43 4.55 3.31 2.32
N ILE A 44 5.06 2.21 1.80
CA ILE A 44 6.06 1.38 2.49
C ILE A 44 7.47 1.66 1.97
N ASN A 45 7.61 1.83 0.65
CA ASN A 45 8.91 2.05 0.03
C ASN A 45 8.82 2.92 -1.22
N LEU A 46 9.90 3.66 -1.49
CA LEU A 46 10.13 4.32 -2.77
C LEU A 46 11.07 3.41 -3.58
N LEU A 47 10.58 2.91 -4.72
CA LEU A 47 11.32 1.97 -5.56
C LEU A 47 12.12 2.68 -6.67
N SER A 48 11.98 3.99 -6.81
CA SER A 48 12.70 4.81 -7.78
C SER A 48 12.96 6.19 -7.21
N PHE A 49 14.10 6.78 -7.57
CA PHE A 49 14.45 8.12 -7.14
C PHE A 49 13.62 9.17 -7.91
N PRO A 50 13.06 10.17 -7.22
CA PRO A 50 12.29 11.23 -7.86
C PRO A 50 13.20 12.30 -8.46
N LEU A 51 13.81 11.97 -9.60
CA LEU A 51 14.67 12.90 -10.32
C LEU A 51 13.84 13.90 -11.13
N PRO A 52 14.27 15.16 -11.25
CA PRO A 52 13.66 16.12 -12.17
C PRO A 52 13.63 15.57 -13.61
N GLY A 53 12.50 15.74 -14.30
CA GLY A 53 12.30 15.27 -15.68
C GLY A 53 11.87 13.80 -15.83
N VAL A 54 11.88 13.00 -14.75
CA VAL A 54 11.24 11.68 -14.75
C VAL A 54 9.73 11.88 -14.63
N GLU A 55 8.92 11.31 -15.53
CA GLU A 55 7.46 11.52 -15.53
C GLU A 55 6.74 10.69 -14.44
N TYR A 56 7.20 9.47 -14.18
CA TYR A 56 6.60 8.54 -13.21
C TYR A 56 7.66 7.93 -12.30
N ILE A 57 7.34 7.79 -11.01
CA ILE A 57 8.15 7.01 -10.07
C ILE A 57 7.41 5.75 -9.63
N ASN A 58 8.18 4.71 -9.29
CA ASN A 58 7.65 3.49 -8.72
C ASN A 58 7.65 3.58 -7.18
N ILE A 59 6.54 3.20 -6.58
CA ILE A 59 6.42 3.08 -5.12
C ILE A 59 5.84 1.71 -4.77
N ALA A 60 6.13 1.26 -3.55
CA ALA A 60 5.48 0.11 -2.93
C ALA A 60 4.57 0.60 -1.82
N VAL A 61 3.32 0.17 -1.86
CA VAL A 61 2.30 0.48 -0.85
C VAL A 61 1.70 -0.80 -0.30
N THR A 62 1.22 -0.77 0.93
CA THR A 62 0.26 -1.76 1.42
C THR A 62 -1.13 -1.12 1.41
N LEU A 63 -2.11 -1.85 0.90
CA LEU A 63 -3.50 -1.37 0.92
C LEU A 63 -4.04 -1.43 2.35
N VAL A 64 -5.02 -0.61 2.66
CA VAL A 64 -5.76 -0.70 3.93
C VAL A 64 -7.02 -1.51 3.70
N SER A 65 -7.18 -2.61 4.45
CA SER A 65 -8.43 -3.36 4.48
C SER A 65 -9.29 -2.90 5.65
N GLN A 66 -10.60 -2.93 5.45
CA GLN A 66 -11.57 -2.87 6.53
C GLN A 66 -11.95 -4.30 6.90
N GLY A 67 -11.76 -4.66 8.17
CA GLY A 67 -11.81 -6.03 8.65
C GLY A 67 -10.56 -6.85 8.29
N LEU A 68 -10.53 -8.08 8.82
CA LEU A 68 -9.51 -9.05 8.49
C LEU A 68 -9.60 -9.43 6.99
N PRO A 69 -8.47 -9.47 6.27
CA PRO A 69 -8.45 -9.87 4.87
C PRO A 69 -9.00 -11.27 4.65
N ILE A 70 -9.64 -11.50 3.50
CA ILE A 70 -10.10 -12.83 3.10
C ILE A 70 -8.89 -13.73 2.84
N SER A 71 -8.98 -14.98 3.32
CA SER A 71 -7.97 -16.00 3.07
C SER A 71 -7.80 -16.27 1.56
N ASN A 72 -6.57 -16.48 1.11
CA ASN A 72 -6.27 -16.94 -0.24
C ASN A 72 -5.41 -18.21 -0.16
N PRO A 73 -6.05 -19.40 -0.14
CA PRO A 73 -5.36 -20.68 0.00
C PRO A 73 -4.39 -20.99 -1.15
N ASP A 74 -4.69 -20.54 -2.37
CA ASP A 74 -3.83 -20.76 -3.54
C ASP A 74 -2.50 -20.01 -3.44
N ARG A 75 -2.49 -18.91 -2.68
CA ARG A 75 -1.30 -18.10 -2.41
C ARG A 75 -0.75 -18.30 -1.01
N PHE A 76 -1.32 -19.21 -0.23
CA PHE A 76 -0.92 -19.49 1.16
C PHE A 76 -1.01 -18.23 2.05
N ILE A 77 -1.97 -17.36 1.75
CA ILE A 77 -2.24 -16.13 2.53
C ILE A 77 -3.42 -16.41 3.46
N ILE A 78 -3.21 -16.23 4.75
CA ILE A 78 -4.23 -16.40 5.78
C ILE A 78 -4.60 -15.04 6.41
N PRO A 79 -5.81 -14.88 6.98
CA PRO A 79 -6.31 -13.59 7.47
C PRO A 79 -5.43 -12.94 8.55
N ASP A 80 -4.75 -13.75 9.36
CA ASP A 80 -3.88 -13.27 10.44
C ASP A 80 -2.52 -12.73 9.94
N MET A 81 -2.24 -12.83 8.63
CA MET A 81 -1.12 -12.14 7.96
C MET A 81 -1.48 -10.67 7.69
N SER A 82 -1.92 -10.00 8.75
CA SER A 82 -2.30 -8.61 8.74
C SER A 82 -1.87 -7.93 10.05
N VAL A 83 -1.91 -6.60 10.08
CA VAL A 83 -1.52 -5.82 11.26
C VAL A 83 -2.61 -4.79 11.55
N PRO A 84 -3.15 -4.73 12.77
CA PRO A 84 -4.21 -3.78 13.10
C PRO A 84 -3.72 -2.34 13.03
N ILE A 85 -4.62 -1.43 12.69
CA ILE A 85 -4.41 0.03 12.71
C ILE A 85 -5.32 0.61 13.79
N LEU A 86 -4.78 1.49 14.64
CA LEU A 86 -5.59 2.15 15.67
C LEU A 86 -6.77 2.89 15.04
N SER A 87 -7.98 2.79 15.61
CA SER A 87 -8.31 2.31 16.97
C SER A 87 -8.47 0.80 17.16
N ASN A 88 -8.25 -0.02 16.13
CA ASN A 88 -8.41 -1.46 16.27
C ASN A 88 -7.29 -2.09 17.11
N VAL A 89 -7.66 -2.92 18.08
CA VAL A 89 -6.75 -3.66 18.97
C VAL A 89 -6.92 -5.17 18.84
N SER A 90 -7.88 -5.63 18.04
CA SER A 90 -8.19 -7.05 17.87
C SER A 90 -7.33 -7.65 16.77
N HIS A 91 -6.47 -8.60 17.12
CA HIS A 91 -5.74 -9.42 16.16
C HIS A 91 -5.56 -10.83 16.71
N PRO A 92 -5.75 -11.91 15.90
CA PRO A 92 -5.62 -13.28 16.38
C PRO A 92 -4.27 -13.60 17.04
N LEU A 93 -3.19 -12.98 16.55
CA LEU A 93 -1.83 -13.11 17.08
C LEU A 93 -1.44 -12.02 18.08
N SER A 94 -2.41 -11.25 18.59
CA SER A 94 -2.18 -10.13 19.53
C SER A 94 -1.10 -9.13 19.07
N ARG A 95 -1.05 -8.85 17.76
CA ARG A 95 -0.09 -7.90 17.19
C ARG A 95 -0.38 -6.48 17.67
N LEU A 96 0.68 -5.72 17.91
CA LEU A 96 0.55 -4.35 18.37
C LEU A 96 -0.01 -3.48 17.24
N PRO A 97 -1.10 -2.73 17.47
CA PRO A 97 -1.66 -1.84 16.47
C PRO A 97 -0.70 -0.73 16.05
N MET A 98 -0.70 -0.43 14.75
CA MET A 98 0.03 0.72 14.21
C MET A 98 -0.68 2.01 14.61
N LYS A 99 0.08 3.04 15.00
CA LYS A 99 -0.46 4.34 15.39
C LYS A 99 -0.17 5.42 14.34
N PRO A 100 -1.13 5.75 13.46
CA PRO A 100 -1.07 6.94 12.65
C PRO A 100 -0.96 8.21 13.50
N SER A 101 -0.31 9.25 12.97
CA SER A 101 -0.22 10.59 13.58
C SER A 101 -1.58 11.18 13.89
N ASN A 102 -2.50 11.05 12.92
CA ASN A 102 -3.91 11.35 13.04
C ASN A 102 -4.69 10.07 12.75
N PRO A 103 -5.66 9.69 13.61
CA PRO A 103 -6.48 8.50 13.38
C PRO A 103 -7.09 8.48 11.98
N LEU A 104 -7.19 7.29 11.39
CA LEU A 104 -7.93 7.13 10.14
C LEU A 104 -9.43 7.34 10.42
N PRO A 105 -10.19 7.89 9.46
CA PRO A 105 -11.62 8.13 9.64
C PRO A 105 -12.45 6.85 9.69
N TRP A 106 -11.88 5.70 9.31
CA TRP A 106 -12.53 4.39 9.33
C TRP A 106 -12.09 3.58 10.55
N SER A 107 -13.03 2.83 11.13
CA SER A 107 -12.75 1.84 12.16
C SER A 107 -12.41 0.48 11.56
N ASP A 108 -11.87 -0.41 12.39
CA ASP A 108 -11.59 -1.81 12.04
C ASP A 108 -10.63 -1.95 10.84
N CYS A 109 -9.57 -1.14 10.80
CA CYS A 109 -8.63 -1.15 9.70
C CYS A 109 -7.41 -2.04 9.97
N TYR A 110 -6.90 -2.68 8.91
CA TYR A 110 -5.70 -3.51 8.94
C TYR A 110 -4.78 -3.22 7.76
N HIS A 111 -3.50 -3.50 7.94
CA HIS A 111 -2.49 -3.63 6.88
C HIS A 111 -2.31 -5.10 6.53
N PRO A 112 -2.79 -5.59 5.37
CA PRO A 112 -2.44 -6.91 4.88
C PRO A 112 -0.96 -6.93 4.50
N THR A 113 -0.18 -7.81 5.12
CA THR A 113 1.29 -7.83 4.92
C THR A 113 1.68 -8.52 3.60
N GLN A 114 0.84 -9.45 3.13
CA GLN A 114 1.05 -10.23 1.90
C GLN A 114 0.40 -9.61 0.65
N ALA A 115 -0.12 -8.38 0.74
CA ALA A 115 -0.78 -7.69 -0.38
C ALA A 115 -0.06 -6.38 -0.77
N ILE A 116 1.27 -6.38 -0.73
CA ILE A 116 2.08 -5.24 -1.17
C ILE A 116 1.81 -4.99 -2.66
N THR A 117 1.36 -3.79 -2.97
CA THR A 117 1.06 -3.35 -4.32
C THR A 117 2.16 -2.40 -4.80
N ARG A 118 2.69 -2.66 -5.99
CA ARG A 118 3.62 -1.74 -6.66
C ARG A 118 2.82 -0.86 -7.61
N CYS A 119 2.98 0.45 -7.51
CA CYS A 119 2.29 1.39 -8.38
C CYS A 119 3.25 2.43 -8.94
N ARG A 120 2.89 2.94 -10.13
CA ARG A 120 3.49 4.12 -10.73
C ARG A 120 2.65 5.33 -10.36
N ILE A 121 3.29 6.35 -9.83
CA ILE A 121 2.65 7.64 -9.58
C ILE A 121 3.35 8.72 -10.39
N LYS A 122 2.60 9.73 -10.80
CA LYS A 122 3.15 10.87 -11.51
C LYS A 122 4.15 11.60 -10.60
N ASN A 123 5.33 11.84 -11.12
CA ASN A 123 6.34 12.64 -10.47
C ASN A 123 6.08 14.12 -10.76
N ASP A 124 5.82 14.87 -9.71
CA ASP A 124 5.64 16.32 -9.76
C ASP A 124 6.68 17.04 -8.90
N THR A 125 7.85 16.40 -8.70
CA THR A 125 8.96 17.01 -7.99
C THR A 125 9.50 18.21 -8.76
N ASN A 126 9.31 19.39 -8.19
CA ASN A 126 10.04 20.59 -8.59
C ASN A 126 11.18 20.84 -7.60
N ILE A 127 12.33 21.27 -8.10
CA ILE A 127 13.47 21.62 -7.26
C ILE A 127 13.12 22.88 -6.46
N GLY A 128 13.27 22.83 -5.14
CA GLY A 128 13.12 23.99 -4.25
C GLY A 128 11.75 24.15 -3.59
N ASP A 129 10.75 23.38 -4.01
CA ASP A 129 9.45 23.36 -3.34
C ASP A 129 9.52 22.63 -1.99
N SER A 130 8.86 23.17 -0.98
CA SER A 130 8.73 22.50 0.32
C SER A 130 7.83 21.27 0.18
N TRP A 131 8.31 20.12 0.65
CA TRP A 131 7.50 18.92 0.78
C TRP A 131 6.50 19.09 1.92
N PRO A 132 5.19 19.09 1.66
CA PRO A 132 4.22 19.36 2.71
C PRO A 132 4.08 18.15 3.64
N GLU A 133 3.94 18.44 4.93
CA GLU A 133 3.82 17.41 5.95
C GLU A 133 2.53 16.58 5.78
N PRO A 134 2.63 15.25 5.79
CA PRO A 134 1.47 14.40 5.58
C PRO A 134 0.51 14.41 6.76
N LYS A 135 -0.80 14.49 6.46
CA LYS A 135 -1.86 14.50 7.47
C LYS A 135 -1.91 13.21 8.28
N HIS A 136 -1.88 12.07 7.60
CA HIS A 136 -1.92 10.75 8.23
C HIS A 136 -0.61 10.02 7.91
N LYS A 137 0.24 9.82 8.91
CA LYS A 137 1.53 9.14 8.74
C LYS A 137 1.85 8.22 9.90
N LEU A 138 2.49 7.09 9.62
CA LEU A 138 3.11 6.28 10.66
C LEU A 138 4.35 6.98 11.22
N ASN A 139 4.56 6.86 12.54
CA ASN A 139 5.83 7.23 13.13
C ASN A 139 6.95 6.27 12.66
N VAL A 140 8.21 6.68 12.84
CA VAL A 140 9.35 5.86 12.37
C VAL A 140 9.38 4.46 13.01
N PRO A 141 9.20 4.30 14.34
CA PRO A 141 9.17 2.97 14.96
C PRO A 141 8.09 2.03 14.41
N ASP A 142 6.84 2.50 14.26
CA ASP A 142 5.73 1.70 13.75
C ASP A 142 5.92 1.37 12.28
N ARG A 143 6.44 2.32 11.49
CA ARG A 143 6.80 2.06 10.09
C ARG A 143 7.85 0.96 9.97
N LEU A 144 8.91 0.98 10.79
CA LEU A 144 9.94 -0.06 10.80
C LEU A 144 9.37 -1.39 11.30
N ARG A 145 8.51 -1.37 12.32
CA ARG A 145 7.83 -2.59 12.80
C ARG A 145 6.99 -3.23 11.70
N LEU A 146 6.20 -2.42 10.99
CA LEU A 146 5.39 -2.91 9.87
C LEU A 146 6.27 -3.51 8.77
N SER A 147 7.26 -2.75 8.28
CA SER A 147 8.02 -3.12 7.08
C SER A 147 9.14 -4.14 7.31
N GLN A 148 9.80 -4.14 8.47
CA GLN A 148 10.96 -4.99 8.75
C GLN A 148 10.64 -6.17 9.67
N GLN A 149 9.61 -6.08 10.50
CA GLN A 149 9.24 -7.17 11.39
C GLN A 149 8.06 -7.95 10.83
N TYR A 150 6.87 -7.36 10.79
CA TYR A 150 5.65 -8.11 10.46
C TYR A 150 5.60 -8.61 9.02
N PHE A 151 6.14 -7.83 8.06
CA PHE A 151 6.23 -8.30 6.67
C PHE A 151 7.12 -9.54 6.55
N ASN A 152 8.29 -9.51 7.19
CA ASN A 152 9.22 -10.65 7.14
C ASN A 152 8.67 -11.87 7.90
N GLU A 153 8.04 -11.66 9.06
CA GLU A 153 7.39 -12.71 9.83
C GLU A 153 6.32 -13.44 8.99
N ASP A 154 5.44 -12.70 8.32
CA ASP A 154 4.38 -13.31 7.51
C ASP A 154 4.89 -13.93 6.21
N VAL A 155 5.97 -13.41 5.62
CA VAL A 155 6.64 -14.07 4.49
C VAL A 155 7.17 -15.44 4.93
N ASN A 156 7.88 -15.51 6.06
CA ASN A 156 8.40 -16.78 6.58
C ASN A 156 7.26 -17.77 6.88
N ARG A 157 6.17 -17.30 7.51
CA ARG A 157 4.99 -18.14 7.80
C ARG A 157 4.36 -18.67 6.52
N ARG A 158 4.24 -17.84 5.49
CA ARG A 158 3.73 -18.24 4.18
C ARG A 158 4.62 -19.30 3.54
N ASP A 159 5.94 -19.12 3.58
CA ASP A 159 6.90 -20.07 3.00
C ASP A 159 6.85 -21.44 3.70
N ILE A 160 6.62 -21.47 5.02
CA ILE A 160 6.40 -22.72 5.77
C ILE A 160 5.11 -23.41 5.27
N LEU A 161 4.00 -22.67 5.17
CA LEU A 161 2.73 -23.23 4.66
C LEU A 161 2.86 -23.78 3.23
N GLN A 162 3.76 -23.20 2.42
CA GLN A 162 4.06 -23.70 1.08
C GLN A 162 4.81 -25.03 1.06
N GLN A 163 5.68 -25.27 2.05
CA GLN A 163 6.48 -26.49 2.14
C GLN A 163 5.71 -27.68 2.72
N GLU A 164 4.65 -27.42 3.48
CA GLU A 164 3.80 -28.46 4.10
C GLU A 164 2.78 -29.09 3.14
N LYS A 165 2.75 -28.69 1.87
CA LYS A 165 1.75 -29.09 0.87
C LYS A 165 2.36 -29.88 -0.28
#